data_AF-A0A7X3MH32-F1
#
_entry.id   AF-A0A7X3MH32-F1
#
_cell.length_a   1.000
_cell.length_b   1.000
_cell.length_c   1.000
_cell.angle_alpha   90.00
_cell.angle_beta   90.00
_cell.angle_gamma   90.00
#
_symmetry.space_group_name_H-M   'P 1'
#
loop_
_entity.id
_entity.type
_entity.pdbx_description
1 polymer ?
#
loop_
_entity_poly.entity_id
_entity_poly.type
_entity_poly.pdbx_seq_one_letter_code
_entity_poly.pdbx_strand_id
1 'polypeptide(L)'
;MDMQFLEETKMLNYQSVDIQKLINEKRWGELSEFDKIKAIYGFVQNEIHLGYNRNDTLTAEQVLMDGYGQCNTKATLLMALLRGVNIPCRIHGFEVLTISGENK
;
A
#
# COMPACT_ATOMS: atom_id res chain seq x y z
N MET A 1 -10.84 -0.51 19.08
CA MET A 1 -10.10 -0.53 17.80
C MET A 1 -11.06 -1.08 16.77
N ASP A 2 -11.33 -0.34 15.70
CA ASP A 2 -12.32 -0.76 14.69
C ASP A 2 -11.70 -1.84 13.80
N MET A 3 -12.12 -3.10 13.98
CA MET A 3 -11.54 -4.26 13.31
C MET A 3 -11.73 -4.22 11.79
N GLN A 4 -12.71 -3.46 11.30
CA GLN A 4 -13.00 -3.32 9.88
C GLN A 4 -11.77 -2.84 9.06
N PHE A 5 -10.91 -2.01 9.65
CA PHE A 5 -9.73 -1.47 8.96
C PHE A 5 -8.48 -2.33 9.09
N LEU A 6 -8.62 -3.53 9.67
CA LEU A 6 -7.57 -4.55 9.73
C LEU A 6 -7.90 -5.76 8.86
N GLU A 7 -9.14 -5.93 8.40
CA GLU A 7 -9.52 -7.07 7.55
C GLU A 7 -8.75 -7.08 6.23
N GLU A 8 -8.33 -8.29 5.83
CA GLU A 8 -7.70 -8.52 4.54
C GLU A 8 -8.73 -8.39 3.42
N THR A 9 -8.27 -7.83 2.29
CA THR A 9 -9.04 -7.84 1.04
C THR A 9 -8.18 -8.45 -0.05
N LYS A 10 -8.79 -8.84 -1.18
CA LYS A 10 -8.05 -9.33 -2.34
C LYS A 10 -6.94 -8.36 -2.79
N MET A 11 -7.19 -7.06 -2.72
CA MET A 11 -6.23 -6.04 -3.14
C MET A 11 -5.12 -5.84 -2.10
N LEU A 12 -5.46 -5.88 -0.82
CA LEU A 12 -4.54 -5.70 0.31
C LEU A 12 -4.07 -7.05 0.86
N ASN A 13 -3.78 -8.04 0.00
CA ASN A 13 -3.50 -9.44 0.38
C ASN A 13 -2.23 -9.61 1.24
N TYR A 14 -2.21 -9.01 2.43
CA TYR A 14 -1.05 -8.88 3.29
C TYR A 14 -0.70 -10.19 3.99
N GLN A 15 -1.59 -11.20 3.97
CA GLN A 15 -1.28 -12.55 4.44
C GLN A 15 -0.54 -13.39 3.40
N SER A 16 -0.30 -12.84 2.21
CA SER A 16 0.54 -13.48 1.20
C SER A 16 1.97 -13.70 1.70
N VAL A 17 2.63 -14.73 1.14
CA VAL A 17 3.94 -15.19 1.60
C VAL A 17 4.99 -14.09 1.44
N ASP A 18 5.02 -13.39 0.31
CA ASP A 18 6.04 -12.38 0.05
C ASP A 18 5.86 -11.12 0.91
N ILE A 19 4.60 -10.72 1.18
CA ILE A 19 4.33 -9.59 2.07
C ILE A 19 4.74 -9.92 3.51
N GLN A 20 4.32 -11.08 4.03
CA GLN A 20 4.68 -11.50 5.39
C GLN A 20 6.19 -11.70 5.52
N LYS A 21 6.83 -12.27 4.50
CA LYS A 21 8.29 -12.40 4.45
C LYS A 21 8.98 -11.05 4.57
N LEU A 22 8.58 -10.05 3.78
CA LEU A 22 9.13 -8.70 3.86
C LEU A 22 8.93 -8.07 5.25
N ILE A 23 7.72 -8.16 5.81
CA ILE A 23 7.40 -7.62 7.14
C ILE A 23 8.33 -8.22 8.21
N ASN A 24 8.52 -9.53 8.15
CA ASN A 24 9.37 -10.26 9.10
C ASN A 24 10.87 -9.93 8.90
N GLU A 25 11.35 -9.89 7.66
CA GLU A 25 12.73 -9.53 7.33
C GLU A 25 13.09 -8.11 7.78
N LYS A 26 12.16 -7.16 7.63
CA LYS A 26 12.33 -5.77 8.08
C LYS A 26 12.06 -5.57 9.57
N ARG A 27 11.53 -6.59 10.26
CA ARG A 27 11.18 -6.58 11.69
C ARG A 27 10.27 -5.41 12.10
N TRP A 28 9.41 -4.95 11.19
CA TRP A 28 8.51 -3.83 11.48
C TRP A 28 7.56 -4.14 12.64
N GLY A 29 7.17 -5.41 12.83
CA GLY A 29 6.33 -5.82 13.97
C GLY A 29 6.87 -5.43 15.35
N GLU A 30 8.18 -5.26 15.50
CA GLU A 30 8.87 -4.99 16.77
C GLU A 30 9.04 -3.50 17.10
N LEU A 31 8.80 -2.62 16.13
CA LEU A 31 8.99 -1.18 16.30
C LEU A 31 7.84 -0.54 17.12
N SER A 32 8.06 0.70 17.59
CA SER A 32 6.95 1.52 18.11
C SER A 32 5.96 1.83 17.00
N GLU A 33 4.70 2.10 17.33
CA GLU A 33 3.66 2.41 16.32
C GLU A 33 4.08 3.50 15.32
N PHE A 34 4.66 4.60 15.82
CA PHE A 34 5.17 5.67 14.99
C PHE A 34 6.31 5.22 14.07
N ASP A 35 7.25 4.44 14.61
CA ASP A 35 8.40 3.95 13.86
C ASP A 35 8.00 2.92 12.79
N LYS A 36 6.97 2.08 13.04
CA LYS A 36 6.37 1.20 12.03
C LYS A 36 5.89 2.00 10.83
N ILE A 37 5.07 3.02 11.09
CA ILE A 37 4.48 3.87 10.05
C ILE A 37 5.59 4.55 9.26
N LYS A 38 6.56 5.15 9.94
CA LYS A 38 7.69 5.85 9.31
C LYS A 38 8.53 4.90 8.45
N ALA A 39 8.87 3.72 8.96
CA ALA A 39 9.71 2.76 8.25
C ALA A 39 9.00 2.17 7.02
N ILE A 40 7.72 1.82 7.14
CA ILE A 40 6.91 1.31 6.03
C ILE A 40 6.71 2.37 4.96
N TYR A 41 6.34 3.59 5.37
CA TYR A 41 6.21 4.72 4.43
C TYR A 41 7.53 4.98 3.70
N GLY A 42 8.65 5.00 4.44
CA GLY A 42 9.98 5.17 3.86
C GLY A 42 10.35 4.07 2.86
N PHE A 43 10.00 2.82 3.14
CA PHE A 43 10.19 1.71 2.20
C PHE A 43 9.38 1.91 0.92
N VAL A 44 8.07 2.15 1.03
CA VAL A 44 7.23 2.33 -0.16
C VAL A 44 7.61 3.58 -0.95
N GLN A 45 8.04 4.65 -0.29
CA GLN A 45 8.47 5.88 -0.96
C GLN A 45 9.76 5.68 -1.75
N ASN A 46 10.76 5.03 -1.16
CA ASN A 46 12.13 5.04 -1.67
C ASN A 46 12.52 3.74 -2.43
N GLU A 47 12.00 2.59 -2.02
CA GLU A 47 12.39 1.28 -2.58
C GLU A 47 11.44 0.80 -3.68
N ILE A 48 10.20 1.28 -3.71
CA ILE A 48 9.24 0.97 -4.77
C ILE A 48 9.30 2.09 -5.79
N HIS A 49 9.81 1.83 -7.00
CA HIS A 49 9.98 2.87 -8.00
C HIS A 49 8.64 3.43 -8.48
N LEU A 50 8.65 4.67 -8.97
CA LEU A 50 7.48 5.22 -9.66
C LEU A 50 7.39 4.59 -11.06
N GLY A 51 6.25 4.01 -11.39
CA GLY A 51 6.00 3.42 -12.70
C GLY A 51 4.52 3.10 -12.90
N TYR A 52 4.11 2.89 -14.15
CA TYR A 52 2.71 2.62 -14.49
C TYR A 52 2.46 1.12 -14.56
N ASN A 53 1.69 0.58 -13.61
CA ASN A 53 1.26 -0.81 -13.67
C ASN A 53 0.18 -1.01 -14.75
N ARG A 54 -0.06 -2.27 -15.12
CA ARG A 54 -1.10 -2.65 -16.11
C ARG A 54 -2.52 -2.25 -15.69
N ASN A 55 -2.78 -2.15 -14.39
CA ASN A 55 -4.10 -1.87 -13.80
C ASN A 55 -3.90 -1.38 -12.35
N ASP A 56 -4.85 -0.59 -11.83
CA ASP A 56 -4.91 -0.19 -10.43
C ASP A 56 -5.39 -1.28 -9.48
N THR A 57 -6.03 -2.33 -9.98
CA THR A 57 -6.58 -3.43 -9.16
C THR A 57 -5.56 -4.51 -8.83
N LEU A 58 -4.27 -4.24 -9.01
CA LEU A 58 -3.21 -5.17 -8.61
C LEU A 58 -3.27 -5.44 -7.10
N THR A 59 -2.93 -6.67 -6.75
CA THR A 59 -2.74 -7.05 -5.34
C THR A 59 -1.44 -6.42 -4.80
N ALA A 60 -1.36 -6.20 -3.49
CA ALA A 60 -0.16 -5.68 -2.85
C ALA A 60 1.07 -6.56 -3.12
N GLU A 61 0.91 -7.88 -3.11
CA GLU A 61 1.97 -8.83 -3.46
C GLU A 61 2.49 -8.62 -4.89
N GLN A 62 1.60 -8.39 -5.86
CA GLN A 62 1.99 -8.09 -7.24
C GLN A 62 2.75 -6.78 -7.35
N VAL A 63 2.33 -5.72 -6.66
CA VAL A 63 3.04 -4.44 -6.65
C VAL A 63 4.43 -4.59 -6.02
N LEU A 64 4.55 -5.40 -4.97
CA LEU A 64 5.84 -5.71 -4.35
C LEU A 64 6.76 -6.47 -5.33
N MET A 65 6.25 -7.51 -6.00
CA MET A 65 7.01 -8.29 -6.98
C MET A 65 7.43 -7.47 -8.21
N ASP A 66 6.56 -6.58 -8.68
CA ASP A 66 6.86 -5.68 -9.80
C ASP A 66 7.99 -4.69 -9.43
N GLY A 67 8.13 -4.34 -8.15
CA GLY A 67 9.14 -3.39 -7.66
C GLY A 67 8.85 -1.93 -8.03
N TYR A 68 7.69 -1.64 -8.62
CA TYR A 68 7.25 -0.30 -8.97
C TYR A 68 5.73 -0.14 -8.90
N GLY A 69 5.29 1.10 -8.80
CA GLY A 69 3.87 1.43 -8.99
C GLY A 69 3.56 2.91 -9.10
N GLN A 70 2.30 3.20 -9.39
CA GLN A 70 1.74 4.55 -9.44
C GLN A 70 1.07 4.89 -8.11
N CYS A 71 0.43 6.07 -8.02
CA CYS A 71 -0.17 6.53 -6.76
C CYS A 71 -1.11 5.48 -6.12
N ASN A 72 -2.02 4.89 -6.91
CA ASN A 72 -3.03 3.94 -6.42
C ASN A 72 -2.42 2.60 -5.99
N THR A 73 -1.52 2.04 -6.80
CA THR A 73 -0.90 0.75 -6.51
C THR A 73 0.16 0.84 -5.40
N LYS A 74 0.91 1.94 -5.31
CA LYS A 74 1.77 2.22 -4.15
C LYS A 74 0.95 2.40 -2.87
N ALA A 75 -0.19 3.07 -2.93
CA ALA A 75 -1.08 3.22 -1.78
C ALA A 75 -1.66 1.87 -1.34
N THR A 76 -1.96 0.98 -2.30
CA THR A 76 -2.36 -0.41 -2.03
C THR A 76 -1.29 -1.17 -1.25
N LEU A 77 -0.04 -1.14 -1.72
CA LEU A 77 1.07 -1.78 -1.02
C LEU A 77 1.30 -1.16 0.37
N LEU A 78 1.29 0.18 0.48
CA LEU A 78 1.41 0.88 1.75
C LEU A 78 0.35 0.42 2.77
N MET A 79 -0.91 0.37 2.35
CA MET A 79 -2.01 -0.08 3.22
C MET A 79 -1.84 -1.54 3.65
N ALA A 80 -1.46 -2.42 2.74
CA ALA A 80 -1.25 -3.84 3.05
C ALA A 80 -0.14 -4.02 4.09
N LEU A 81 0.97 -3.32 3.95
CA LEU A 81 2.08 -3.36 4.91
C LEU A 81 1.68 -2.82 6.28
N LEU A 82 0.94 -1.70 6.33
CA LEU A 82 0.43 -1.12 7.57
C LEU A 82 -0.51 -2.09 8.30
N ARG A 83 -1.50 -2.66 7.57
CA ARG A 83 -2.42 -3.65 8.15
C ARG A 83 -1.72 -4.92 8.58
N GLY A 84 -0.72 -5.37 7.82
CA GLY A 84 0.12 -6.52 8.16
C GLY A 84 0.92 -6.36 9.47
N VAL A 85 1.10 -5.14 9.95
CA VAL A 85 1.70 -4.86 11.28
C VAL A 85 0.69 -4.31 12.29
N ASN A 86 -0.60 -4.59 12.08
CA ASN A 86 -1.75 -4.20 12.92
C ASN A 86 -2.00 -2.69 13.03
N ILE A 87 -1.63 -1.90 12.01
CA ILE A 87 -1.98 -0.49 11.92
C ILE A 87 -3.24 -0.32 11.04
N PRO A 88 -4.39 0.06 11.63
CA PRO A 88 -5.63 0.22 10.89
C PRO A 88 -5.53 1.44 9.97
N CYS A 89 -5.93 1.26 8.71
CA CYS A 89 -5.91 2.35 7.72
C CYS A 89 -7.00 2.17 6.66
N ARG A 90 -7.38 3.26 6.00
CA ARG A 90 -8.30 3.26 4.85
C ARG A 90 -7.81 4.26 3.80
N ILE A 91 -8.10 3.99 2.53
CA ILE A 91 -8.00 4.98 1.46
C ILE A 91 -9.33 5.72 1.36
N HIS A 92 -9.25 7.04 1.18
CA HIS A 92 -10.38 7.86 0.77
C HIS A 92 -10.09 8.35 -0.64
N GLY A 93 -10.61 7.63 -1.63
CA GLY A 93 -10.46 7.96 -3.04
C GLY A 93 -11.48 9.01 -3.48
N PHE A 94 -11.10 9.82 -4.46
CA PHE A 94 -11.99 10.73 -5.17
C PHE A 94 -11.67 10.70 -6.66
N GLU A 95 -12.65 11.04 -7.49
CA GLU A 95 -12.47 11.10 -8.93
C GLU A 95 -11.82 12.44 -9.32
N VAL A 96 -10.74 12.37 -10.10
CA VAL A 96 -10.09 13.56 -10.67
C VAL A 96 -10.66 13.80 -12.06
N LEU A 97 -11.60 14.74 -12.17
CA LEU A 97 -12.15 15.15 -13.46
C LEU A 97 -11.25 16.22 -14.08
N THR A 98 -10.74 15.96 -15.28
CA THR A 98 -10.10 16.99 -16.09
C THR A 98 -11.19 17.75 -16.82
N ILE A 99 -11.40 19.02 -16.49
CA ILE A 99 -12.23 19.90 -17.29
C ILE A 99 -11.40 20.30 -18.51
N SER A 100 -11.50 19.52 -19.59
CA SER A 100 -11.07 20.02 -20.89
C SER A 100 -12.00 21.17 -21.26
N GLY A 101 -11.48 22.39 -21.20
CA GLY A 101 -12.25 23.59 -21.49
C GLY A 101 -12.94 23.47 -22.84
N GLU A 102 -14.27 23.39 -22.83
CA GLU A 102 -15.06 23.80 -23.98
C GLU A 102 -14.83 25.30 -24.14
N ASN A 103 -14.20 25.69 -25.26
CA ASN A 103 -14.21 27.07 -25.71
C ASN A 103 -15.69 27.49 -25.84
N LYS A 104 -16.16 28.32 -24.91
CA LYS A 104 -17.38 29.13 -25.07
C LYS A 104 -17.15 30.22 -26.10
#